data_AF-A0A9P0PP59-F1
#
_entry.id   AF-A0A9P0PP59-F1
#
_cell.length_a   1.000
_cell.length_b   1.000
_cell.length_c   1.000
_cell.angle_alpha   90.00
_cell.angle_beta   90.00
_cell.angle_gamma   90.00
#
_symmetry.space_group_name_H-M   'P 1'
#
loop_
_entity.id
_entity.type
_entity.pdbx_description
1 polymer ?
#
loop_
_entity_poly.entity_id
_entity_poly.type
_entity_poly.pdbx_seq_one_letter_code
_entity_poly.pdbx_strand_id
1 'polypeptide(L)'
;MMDSSQIVLSALRKDITENILQLKAIIQDISSCTGPLPALNALNSVGRSKISSLRKSIDRFSDVAKDIKDNELLKELALQKEQLASTMDTFKKVNLKAMLSIENAAKEELLRPTKPTELRQRQTTQRSALTLDTLTASSDNVLGTEEELKVTSGAIGQSGKLLAKYGRREFTDKVLVFFAFIFFLACVLYIMQKRLF
;
A
#
# COMPACT_ATOMS: atom_id res chain seq x y z
N MET A 1 6.94 -7.55 30.24
CA MET A 1 6.51 -6.47 29.33
C MET A 1 7.18 -6.55 27.96
N MET A 2 8.52 -6.61 27.88
CA MET A 2 9.26 -6.74 26.59
C MET A 2 8.83 -7.95 25.74
N ASP A 3 8.58 -9.09 26.37
CA ASP A 3 8.24 -10.35 25.70
C ASP A 3 6.84 -10.30 25.03
N SER A 4 5.87 -9.65 25.69
CA SER A 4 4.53 -9.47 25.14
C SER A 4 4.52 -8.55 23.92
N SER A 5 5.32 -7.48 23.93
CA SER A 5 5.41 -6.57 22.77
C SER A 5 6.08 -7.23 21.57
N GLN A 6 7.09 -8.08 21.80
CA GLN A 6 7.73 -8.84 20.73
C GLN A 6 6.80 -9.87 20.10
N ILE A 7 6.00 -10.58 20.92
CA ILE A 7 4.97 -11.51 20.41
C ILE A 7 3.96 -10.75 19.55
N VAL A 8 3.43 -9.62 20.02
CA VAL A 8 2.47 -8.79 19.26
C VAL A 8 3.09 -8.31 17.95
N LEU A 9 4.34 -7.84 17.98
CA LEU A 9 5.04 -7.35 16.81
C LEU A 9 5.25 -8.47 15.76
N SER A 10 5.61 -9.68 16.21
CA SER A 10 5.75 -10.84 15.33
C SER A 10 4.44 -11.23 14.65
N ALA A 11 3.33 -11.20 15.40
CA ALA A 11 2.00 -11.46 14.86
C ALA A 11 1.60 -10.39 13.82
N LEU A 12 1.82 -9.11 14.13
CA LEU A 12 1.53 -8.01 13.21
C LEU A 12 2.35 -8.12 11.91
N ARG A 13 3.64 -8.46 11.97
CA ARG A 13 4.47 -8.68 10.77
C ARG A 13 3.92 -9.80 9.89
N LYS A 14 3.49 -10.90 10.51
CA LYS A 14 2.87 -12.02 9.81
C LYS A 14 1.57 -11.59 9.13
N ASP A 15 0.66 -10.95 9.87
CA ASP A 15 -0.63 -10.49 9.35
C ASP A 15 -0.46 -9.49 8.20
N ILE A 16 0.49 -8.56 8.32
CA ILE A 16 0.84 -7.60 7.26
C ILE A 16 1.31 -8.33 6.00
N THR A 17 2.24 -9.27 6.16
CA THR A 17 2.81 -10.02 5.03
C THR A 17 1.75 -10.86 4.33
N GLU A 18 0.90 -11.55 5.09
CA GLU A 18 -0.17 -12.39 4.56
C GLU A 18 -1.22 -11.56 3.80
N ASN A 19 -1.69 -10.45 4.40
CA ASN A 19 -2.66 -9.58 3.74
C ASN A 19 -2.10 -8.95 2.47
N ILE A 20 -0.82 -8.56 2.46
CA ILE A 20 -0.15 -8.05 1.26
C ILE A 20 -0.09 -9.12 0.16
N LEU A 21 0.29 -10.35 0.50
CA LEU A 21 0.40 -11.43 -0.47
C LEU A 21 -0.96 -11.75 -1.10
N GLN A 22 -2.00 -11.86 -0.27
CA GLN A 22 -3.37 -12.11 -0.73
C GLN A 22 -3.89 -10.94 -1.57
N LEU A 23 -3.58 -9.69 -1.20
CA LEU A 23 -3.93 -8.52 -2.00
C LEU A 23 -3.23 -8.53 -3.37
N LYS A 24 -1.95 -8.93 -3.43
CA LYS A 24 -1.22 -9.08 -4.70
C LYS A 24 -1.82 -10.18 -5.59
N ALA A 25 -2.27 -11.29 -5.01
CA ALA A 25 -2.99 -12.32 -5.76
C ALA A 25 -4.31 -11.77 -6.34
N ILE A 26 -5.09 -11.04 -5.55
CA ILE A 26 -6.32 -10.39 -6.03
C ILE A 26 -6.04 -9.39 -7.14
N ILE A 27 -4.97 -8.58 -7.03
CA ILE A 27 -4.53 -7.66 -8.09
C ILE A 27 -4.25 -8.43 -9.39
N GLN A 28 -3.62 -9.60 -9.29
CA GLN A 28 -3.34 -10.44 -10.45
C GLN A 28 -4.63 -11.00 -11.05
N ASP A 29 -5.56 -11.49 -10.23
CA ASP A 29 -6.86 -11.99 -10.68
C ASP A 29 -7.66 -10.90 -11.39
N ILE A 30 -7.67 -9.68 -10.85
CA ILE A 30 -8.32 -8.51 -11.46
C ILE A 30 -7.67 -8.17 -12.79
N SER A 31 -6.33 -8.18 -12.86
CA SER A 31 -5.62 -7.84 -14.09
C SER A 31 -5.92 -8.80 -15.24
N SER A 32 -6.30 -10.04 -14.92
CA SER A 32 -6.67 -11.10 -15.86
C SER A 32 -8.18 -11.28 -15.97
N CYS A 33 -8.98 -10.44 -15.31
CA CYS A 33 -10.44 -10.53 -15.32
C CYS A 33 -10.99 -10.09 -16.68
N THR A 34 -11.44 -11.06 -17.47
CA THR A 34 -12.23 -10.87 -18.69
C THR A 34 -13.72 -11.14 -18.47
N GLY A 35 -14.09 -11.54 -17.25
CA GLY A 35 -15.46 -11.90 -16.87
C GLY A 35 -16.39 -10.70 -16.68
N PRO A 36 -17.69 -10.96 -16.45
CA PRO A 36 -18.68 -9.91 -16.29
C PRO A 36 -18.46 -9.13 -14.99
N LEU A 37 -18.96 -7.90 -14.94
CA LEU A 37 -18.75 -6.97 -13.82
C LEU A 37 -19.02 -7.55 -12.41
N PRO A 38 -20.01 -8.43 -12.17
CA PRO A 38 -20.21 -9.03 -10.86
C PRO A 38 -18.98 -9.78 -10.34
N ALA A 39 -18.22 -10.43 -11.21
CA ALA A 39 -16.98 -11.12 -10.84
C ALA A 39 -15.89 -10.11 -10.42
N LEU A 40 -15.73 -9.03 -11.19
CA LEU A 40 -14.81 -7.93 -10.85
C LEU A 40 -15.19 -7.27 -9.52
N ASN A 41 -16.49 -7.05 -9.27
CA ASN A 41 -16.99 -6.47 -8.03
C ASN A 41 -16.72 -7.35 -6.80
N ALA A 42 -16.84 -8.67 -6.95
CA ALA A 42 -16.49 -9.60 -5.87
C ALA A 42 -15.00 -9.50 -5.51
N LEU A 43 -14.11 -9.52 -6.51
CA LEU A 43 -12.67 -9.33 -6.31
C LEU A 43 -12.36 -7.98 -5.66
N ASN A 44 -13.02 -6.90 -6.11
CA ASN A 44 -12.87 -5.56 -5.54
C ASN A 44 -13.27 -5.50 -4.06
N SER A 45 -14.38 -6.14 -3.70
CA SER A 45 -14.86 -6.20 -2.32
C SER A 45 -13.87 -6.90 -1.40
N VAL A 46 -13.35 -8.05 -1.82
CA VAL A 46 -12.33 -8.80 -1.07
C VAL A 46 -11.04 -7.98 -0.97
N GLY A 47 -10.58 -7.37 -2.07
CA GLY A 47 -9.40 -6.51 -2.11
C GLY A 47 -9.48 -5.35 -1.12
N ARG A 48 -10.61 -4.62 -1.08
CA ARG A 48 -10.86 -3.54 -0.11
C ARG A 48 -10.84 -4.04 1.34
N SER A 49 -11.45 -5.19 1.61
CA SER A 49 -11.42 -5.79 2.95
C SER A 49 -9.99 -6.11 3.42
N LYS A 50 -9.13 -6.60 2.50
CA LYS A 50 -7.71 -6.83 2.77
C LYS A 50 -6.94 -5.53 3.00
N ILE A 51 -7.18 -4.49 2.20
CA ILE A 51 -6.60 -3.16 2.42
C ILE A 51 -6.98 -2.60 3.79
N SER A 52 -8.26 -2.71 4.19
CA SER A 52 -8.73 -2.28 5.51
C SER A 52 -8.02 -3.02 6.65
N SER A 53 -7.86 -4.35 6.52
CA SER A 53 -7.17 -5.19 7.51
C SER A 53 -5.67 -4.87 7.61
N LEU A 54 -5.03 -4.63 6.47
CA LEU A 54 -3.63 -4.25 6.37
C LEU A 54 -3.37 -2.90 7.06
N ARG A 55 -4.25 -1.92 6.84
CA ARG A 55 -4.18 -0.61 7.50
C ARG A 55 -4.27 -0.71 9.01
N LYS A 56 -5.27 -1.44 9.52
CA LYS A 56 -5.42 -1.67 10.98
C LYS A 56 -4.16 -2.29 11.58
N SER A 57 -3.57 -3.26 10.89
CA SER A 57 -2.34 -3.93 11.35
C SER A 57 -1.15 -2.98 11.36
N ILE A 58 -1.00 -2.13 10.34
CA ILE A 58 0.06 -1.11 10.24
C ILE A 58 -0.12 0.00 11.29
N ASP A 59 -1.35 0.42 11.57
CA ASP A 59 -1.63 1.41 12.61
C ASP A 59 -1.27 0.86 13.99
N ARG A 60 -1.64 -0.39 14.27
CA ARG A 60 -1.28 -1.07 15.51
C ARG A 60 0.23 -1.31 15.62
N PHE A 61 0.92 -1.62 14.51
CA PHE A 61 2.38 -1.67 14.46
C PHE A 61 2.97 -0.30 14.80
N SER A 62 2.41 0.77 14.23
CA SER A 62 2.86 2.15 14.49
C SER A 62 2.79 2.49 15.98
N ASP A 63 1.74 2.09 16.67
CA ASP A 63 1.58 2.37 18.10
C ASP A 63 2.64 1.62 18.92
N VAL A 64 2.82 0.32 18.66
CA VAL A 64 3.86 -0.50 19.32
C VAL A 64 5.27 0.04 19.03
N ALA A 65 5.56 0.44 17.79
CA ALA A 65 6.87 0.97 17.41
C ALA A 65 7.18 2.31 18.10
N LYS A 66 6.19 3.19 18.29
CA LYS A 66 6.34 4.46 19.01
C LYS A 66 6.61 4.24 20.50
N ASP A 67 5.98 3.23 21.10
CA ASP A 67 6.15 2.90 22.52
C ASP A 67 7.54 2.33 22.81
N ILE A 68 8.05 1.46 21.92
CA ILE A 68 9.38 0.84 22.05
C ILE A 68 10.49 1.87 21.79
N LYS A 69 10.23 2.93 21.00
CA LYS A 69 11.20 3.96 20.58
C LYS A 69 12.45 3.39 19.89
N ASP A 70 12.31 2.24 19.25
CA ASP A 70 13.37 1.60 18.47
C ASP A 70 13.38 2.14 17.04
N ASN A 71 14.52 2.69 16.63
CA ASN A 71 14.70 3.28 15.30
C ASN A 71 14.55 2.25 14.17
N GLU A 72 14.98 1.00 14.38
CA GLU A 72 14.89 -0.03 13.35
C GLU A 72 13.42 -0.42 13.09
N LEU A 73 12.60 -0.46 14.15
CA LEU A 73 11.15 -0.67 14.01
C LEU A 73 10.46 0.48 13.29
N LEU A 74 10.90 1.71 13.49
CA LEU A 74 10.36 2.87 12.78
C LEU A 74 10.75 2.87 11.29
N LYS A 75 11.95 2.41 10.95
CA LYS A 75 12.38 2.18 9.55
C LYS A 75 11.54 1.09 8.90
N GLU A 76 11.33 -0.03 9.59
CA GLU A 76 10.46 -1.10 9.11
C GLU A 76 9.02 -0.63 8.89
N LEU A 77 8.44 0.10 9.85
CA LEU A 77 7.10 0.68 9.72
C LEU A 77 6.95 1.57 8.48
N ALA A 78 7.97 2.37 8.16
CA ALA A 78 7.95 3.22 6.99
C ALA A 78 7.94 2.40 5.69
N LEU A 79 8.75 1.34 5.62
CA LEU A 79 8.75 0.41 4.49
C LEU A 79 7.37 -0.26 4.32
N GLN A 80 6.74 -0.71 5.42
CA GLN A 80 5.42 -1.33 5.36
C GLN A 80 4.35 -0.36 4.84
N LYS A 81 4.42 0.92 5.23
CA LYS A 81 3.50 1.96 4.74
C LYS A 81 3.71 2.29 3.27
N GLU A 82 4.96 2.36 2.81
CA GLU A 82 5.29 2.56 1.40
C GLU A 82 4.78 1.38 0.55
N GLN A 83 4.98 0.15 1.04
CA GLN A 83 4.50 -1.06 0.38
C GLN A 83 2.97 -1.09 0.30
N LEU A 84 2.26 -0.68 1.36
CA LEU A 84 0.80 -0.51 1.34
C LEU A 84 0.38 0.48 0.24
N ALA A 85 0.96 1.69 0.19
CA ALA A 85 0.59 2.68 -0.82
C ALA A 85 0.86 2.21 -2.24
N SER A 86 2.03 1.63 -2.51
CA SER A 86 2.37 1.08 -3.82
C SER A 86 1.39 -0.03 -4.25
N THR A 87 1.02 -0.92 -3.32
CA THR A 87 0.08 -2.00 -3.60
C THR A 87 -1.34 -1.46 -3.84
N MET A 88 -1.78 -0.44 -3.10
CA MET A 88 -3.08 0.20 -3.32
C MET A 88 -3.15 0.97 -4.64
N ASP A 89 -2.07 1.66 -5.05
CA ASP A 89 -2.00 2.33 -6.35
C ASP A 89 -2.09 1.32 -7.50
N THR A 90 -1.37 0.20 -7.37
CA THR A 90 -1.44 -0.90 -8.33
C THR A 90 -2.85 -1.48 -8.40
N PHE A 91 -3.50 -1.72 -7.24
CA PHE A 91 -4.89 -2.18 -7.15
C PHE A 91 -5.85 -1.24 -7.89
N LYS A 92 -5.75 0.07 -7.66
CA LYS A 92 -6.57 1.06 -8.37
C LYS A 92 -6.34 1.01 -9.89
N LYS A 93 -5.09 0.93 -10.32
CA LYS A 93 -4.74 0.88 -11.76
C LYS A 93 -5.30 -0.36 -12.44
N VAL A 94 -5.14 -1.55 -11.84
CA VAL A 94 -5.68 -2.79 -12.43
C VAL A 94 -7.21 -2.80 -12.42
N ASN A 95 -7.85 -2.24 -11.39
CA ASN A 95 -9.31 -2.12 -11.34
C ASN A 95 -9.83 -1.27 -12.48
N LEU A 96 -9.25 -0.07 -12.67
CA LEU A 96 -9.63 0.82 -13.77
C LEU A 96 -9.43 0.16 -15.13
N LYS A 97 -8.30 -0.53 -15.33
CA LYS A 97 -8.02 -1.23 -16.58
C LYS A 97 -9.01 -2.37 -16.86
N ALA A 98 -9.29 -3.21 -15.86
CA ALA A 98 -10.24 -4.32 -15.99
C ALA A 98 -11.65 -3.79 -16.28
N MET A 99 -12.06 -2.74 -15.56
CA MET A 99 -13.35 -2.09 -15.77
C MET A 99 -13.49 -1.53 -17.19
N LEU A 100 -12.51 -0.77 -17.69
CA LEU A 100 -12.52 -0.25 -19.05
C LEU A 100 -12.54 -1.37 -20.10
N SER A 101 -11.86 -2.48 -19.85
CA SER A 101 -11.87 -3.63 -20.74
C SER A 101 -13.26 -4.27 -20.81
N ILE A 102 -13.93 -4.43 -19.67
CA ILE A 102 -15.30 -4.98 -19.59
C ILE A 102 -16.29 -4.05 -20.28
N GLU A 103 -16.19 -2.74 -20.05
CA GLU A 103 -17.07 -1.74 -20.66
C GLU A 103 -16.93 -1.71 -22.18
N ASN A 104 -15.69 -1.70 -22.69
CA ASN A 104 -15.43 -1.75 -24.13
C ASN A 104 -15.95 -3.06 -24.75
N ALA A 105 -15.74 -4.20 -24.09
CA ALA A 105 -16.27 -5.49 -24.57
C ALA A 105 -17.81 -5.47 -24.65
N ALA A 106 -18.48 -4.93 -23.63
CA ALA A 106 -19.94 -4.79 -23.62
C ALA A 106 -20.43 -3.83 -24.73
N LYS A 107 -19.70 -2.74 -24.98
CA LYS A 107 -19.98 -1.79 -26.06
C LYS A 107 -19.81 -2.42 -27.45
N GLU A 108 -18.75 -3.18 -27.69
CA GLU A 108 -18.54 -3.89 -28.96
C GLU A 108 -19.65 -4.92 -29.22
N GLU A 109 -20.09 -5.62 -28.18
CA GLU A 109 -21.21 -6.56 -28.28
C GLU A 109 -22.55 -5.88 -28.56
N LEU A 110 -22.71 -4.64 -28.11
CA LEU A 110 -23.86 -3.79 -28.46
C LEU A 110 -23.83 -3.30 -29.91
N LEU A 111 -22.65 -2.99 -30.44
CA LEU A 111 -22.47 -2.44 -31.79
C LEU A 111 -22.46 -3.50 -32.90
N ARG A 112 -22.42 -4.79 -32.55
CA ARG A 112 -22.47 -5.90 -33.52
C ARG A 112 -23.76 -5.86 -34.36
N PRO A 113 -23.68 -5.74 -35.70
CA PRO A 113 -24.85 -5.72 -36.57
C PRO A 113 -25.55 -7.08 -36.52
N THR A 114 -26.73 -7.12 -35.89
CA THR A 114 -27.58 -8.32 -35.82
C THR A 114 -28.93 -8.01 -36.50
N LYS A 115 -29.46 -8.99 -37.24
CA LYS A 115 -30.71 -8.87 -38.02
C LYS A 115 -31.89 -8.39 -37.15
N PRO A 116 -32.79 -7.54 -37.66
CA PRO A 116 -33.88 -6.97 -36.87
C PRO A 116 -34.96 -8.01 -36.59
N THR A 117 -35.27 -8.26 -35.32
CA THR A 117 -36.41 -9.09 -34.88
C THR A 117 -36.98 -8.47 -33.59
N GLU A 118 -38.26 -8.65 -33.27
CA GLU A 118 -38.92 -8.06 -32.08
C GLU A 118 -38.26 -8.43 -30.73
N LEU A 119 -37.52 -9.54 -30.69
CA LEU A 119 -36.61 -9.91 -29.59
C LEU A 119 -35.56 -8.81 -29.28
N ARG A 120 -35.23 -7.96 -30.27
CA ARG A 120 -34.25 -6.89 -30.21
C ARG A 120 -34.60 -5.82 -29.19
N GLN A 121 -35.87 -5.41 -29.10
CA GLN A 121 -36.22 -4.26 -28.26
C GLN A 121 -36.11 -4.60 -26.77
N ARG A 122 -36.56 -5.80 -26.39
CA ARG A 122 -36.35 -6.36 -25.03
C ARG A 122 -34.87 -6.57 -24.73
N GLN A 123 -34.10 -7.08 -25.69
CA GLN A 123 -32.66 -7.31 -25.51
C GLN A 123 -31.87 -5.99 -25.39
N THR A 124 -32.21 -4.94 -26.14
CA THR A 124 -31.60 -3.62 -25.98
C THR A 124 -31.93 -2.97 -24.64
N THR A 125 -33.18 -3.05 -24.16
CA THR A 125 -33.56 -2.49 -22.85
C THR A 125 -32.86 -3.22 -21.70
N GLN A 126 -32.78 -4.56 -21.77
CA GLN A 126 -32.03 -5.35 -20.78
C GLN A 126 -30.54 -5.02 -20.81
N ARG A 127 -29.95 -4.82 -21.99
CA ARG A 127 -28.53 -4.43 -22.11
C ARG A 127 -28.26 -3.02 -21.59
N SER A 128 -29.14 -2.05 -21.84
CA SER A 128 -29.00 -0.68 -21.29
C SER A 128 -29.10 -0.65 -19.76
N ALA A 129 -29.96 -1.47 -19.15
CA ALA A 129 -30.02 -1.62 -17.70
C ALA A 129 -28.71 -2.18 -17.12
N LEU A 130 -28.15 -3.22 -17.76
CA LEU A 130 -26.85 -3.78 -17.38
C LEU A 130 -25.71 -2.76 -17.47
N THR A 131 -25.72 -1.86 -18.46
CA THR A 131 -24.73 -0.78 -18.59
C THR A 131 -24.88 0.26 -17.48
N LEU A 132 -26.11 0.62 -17.11
CA LEU A 132 -26.37 1.58 -16.03
C LEU A 132 -25.91 1.03 -14.67
N ASP A 133 -26.27 -0.23 -14.38
CA ASP A 133 -25.77 -0.95 -13.20
C ASP A 133 -24.25 -1.04 -13.20
N THR A 134 -23.65 -1.19 -14.39
CA THR A 134 -22.22 -1.20 -14.56
C THR A 134 -21.57 0.13 -14.23
N LEU A 135 -22.17 1.23 -14.66
CA LEU A 135 -21.66 2.59 -14.42
C LEU A 135 -21.76 2.97 -12.93
N THR A 136 -22.88 2.63 -12.29
CA THR A 136 -23.10 2.90 -10.86
C THR A 136 -22.15 2.11 -9.98
N ALA A 137 -22.05 0.78 -10.18
CA ALA A 137 -21.13 -0.06 -9.40
C ALA A 137 -19.66 0.33 -9.61
N SER A 138 -19.33 0.79 -10.82
CA SER A 138 -18.00 1.29 -11.14
C SER A 138 -17.64 2.58 -10.42
N SER A 139 -18.60 3.52 -10.33
CA SER A 139 -18.42 4.77 -9.59
C SER A 139 -18.11 4.50 -8.11
N ASP A 140 -18.86 3.61 -7.48
CA ASP A 140 -18.68 3.28 -6.06
C ASP A 140 -17.32 2.63 -5.77
N ASN A 141 -16.83 1.80 -6.69
CA ASN A 141 -15.52 1.17 -6.58
C ASN A 141 -14.36 2.19 -6.69
N VAL A 142 -14.48 3.18 -7.58
CA VAL A 142 -13.46 4.22 -7.77
C VAL A 142 -13.44 5.19 -6.58
N LEU A 143 -14.62 5.59 -6.09
CA LEU A 143 -14.73 6.51 -4.94
C LEU A 143 -14.17 5.89 -3.66
N GLY A 144 -14.54 4.64 -3.34
CA GLY A 144 -14.05 3.97 -2.14
C GLY A 144 -12.53 3.75 -2.15
N THR A 145 -11.95 3.44 -3.30
CA THR A 145 -10.49 3.27 -3.42
C THR A 145 -9.72 4.60 -3.35
N GLU A 146 -10.29 5.71 -3.81
CA GLU A 146 -9.66 7.03 -3.74
C GLU A 146 -9.61 7.59 -2.31
N GLU A 147 -10.70 7.44 -1.56
CA GLU A 147 -10.76 7.85 -0.15
C GLU A 147 -9.73 7.08 0.68
N GLU A 148 -9.64 5.76 0.48
CA GLU A 148 -8.66 4.94 1.16
C GLU A 148 -7.22 5.40 0.85
N LEU A 149 -6.91 5.71 -0.42
CA LEU A 149 -5.60 6.22 -0.83
C LEU A 149 -5.24 7.57 -0.18
N LYS A 150 -6.21 8.49 -0.05
CA LYS A 150 -5.99 9.79 0.62
C LYS A 150 -5.63 9.63 2.09
N VAL A 151 -6.27 8.70 2.78
CA VAL A 151 -5.95 8.48 4.20
C VAL A 151 -4.57 7.78 4.34
N THR A 152 -4.24 6.85 3.45
CA THR A 152 -2.91 6.20 3.44
C THR A 152 -1.78 7.20 3.15
N SER A 153 -1.98 8.16 2.24
CA SER A 153 -0.97 9.18 1.93
C SER A 153 -0.68 10.11 3.11
N GLY A 154 -1.70 10.48 3.90
CA GLY A 154 -1.53 11.22 5.15
C GLY A 154 -0.67 10.47 6.17
N ALA A 155 -0.92 9.17 6.35
CA ALA A 155 -0.18 8.32 7.29
C ALA A 155 1.30 8.09 6.88
N ILE A 156 1.58 8.11 5.56
CA ILE A 156 2.94 8.06 5.02
C ILE A 156 3.71 9.35 5.30
N GLY A 157 3.09 10.51 5.08
CA GLY A 157 3.72 11.81 5.35
C GLY A 157 4.13 11.96 6.81
N GLN A 158 3.34 11.45 7.76
CA GLN A 158 3.70 11.43 9.17
C GLN A 158 4.93 10.56 9.47
N SER A 159 5.07 9.43 8.78
CA SER A 159 6.18 8.48 8.98
C SER A 159 7.49 9.02 8.41
N GLY A 160 7.44 9.70 7.26
CA GLY A 160 8.60 10.39 6.69
C GLY A 160 9.16 11.49 7.61
N LYS A 161 8.28 12.23 8.30
CA LYS A 161 8.71 13.22 9.32
C LYS A 161 9.42 12.55 10.50
N LEU A 162 8.93 11.38 10.94
CA LEU A 162 9.58 10.62 12.01
C LEU A 162 10.96 10.14 11.54
N LEU A 163 11.06 9.48 10.39
CA LEU A 163 12.34 9.05 9.83
C LEU A 163 13.35 10.20 9.69
N ALA A 164 12.93 11.36 9.19
CA ALA A 164 13.80 12.52 9.06
C ALA A 164 14.31 13.03 10.42
N LYS A 165 13.49 12.98 11.47
CA LYS A 165 13.86 13.38 12.84
C LYS A 165 14.87 12.41 13.45
N TYR A 166 14.72 11.11 13.23
CA TYR A 166 15.62 10.09 13.79
C TYR A 166 16.92 9.93 12.98
N GLY A 167 16.85 9.99 11.65
CA GLY A 167 18.04 9.97 10.80
C GLY A 167 19.00 11.14 11.08
N ARG A 168 18.45 12.31 11.44
CA ARG A 168 19.27 13.44 11.92
C ARG A 168 20.04 13.10 13.19
N ARG A 169 19.41 12.40 14.14
CA ARG A 169 20.03 12.03 15.42
C ARG A 169 21.14 10.99 15.23
N GLU A 170 20.96 10.01 14.33
CA GLU A 170 22.01 9.05 13.96
C GLU A 170 23.20 9.73 13.26
N PHE A 171 22.94 10.70 12.38
CA PHE A 171 24.01 11.44 11.71
C PHE A 171 24.82 12.27 12.70
N THR A 172 24.15 13.01 13.58
CA THR A 172 24.82 13.81 14.62
C THR A 172 25.69 12.94 15.51
N ASP A 173 25.22 11.78 15.94
CA ASP A 173 25.98 10.86 16.80
C ASP A 173 27.23 10.32 16.09
N LYS A 174 27.10 9.90 14.82
CA LYS A 174 28.24 9.45 14.00
C LYS A 174 29.30 10.54 13.80
N VAL A 175 28.87 11.78 13.57
CA VAL A 175 29.77 12.93 13.42
C VAL A 175 30.50 13.20 14.74
N LEU A 176 29.83 13.08 15.88
CA LEU A 176 30.41 13.30 17.20
C LEU A 176 31.48 12.23 17.51
N VAL A 177 31.18 10.96 17.23
CA VAL A 177 32.15 9.85 17.35
C VAL A 177 33.35 10.07 16.42
N PHE A 178 33.13 10.55 15.20
CA PHE A 178 34.21 10.85 14.26
C PHE A 178 35.13 11.98 14.76
N PHE A 179 34.58 13.07 15.29
CA PHE A 179 35.38 14.15 15.89
C PHE A 179 36.14 13.68 17.13
N ALA A 180 35.51 12.86 17.99
CA ALA A 180 36.18 12.28 19.15
C ALA A 180 37.37 11.40 18.73
N PHE A 181 37.22 10.63 17.65
CA PHE A 181 38.30 9.81 17.10
C PHE A 181 39.46 10.64 16.54
N ILE A 182 39.17 11.73 15.80
CA ILE A 182 40.21 12.66 15.32
C ILE A 182 40.96 13.29 16.50
N PHE A 183 40.24 13.76 17.52
CA PHE A 183 40.85 14.35 18.70
C PHE A 183 41.75 13.36 19.44
N PHE A 184 41.28 12.11 19.59
CA PHE A 184 42.08 11.03 20.17
C PHE A 184 43.39 10.80 19.40
N LEU A 185 43.33 10.69 18.08
CA LEU A 185 44.53 10.54 17.24
C LEU A 185 45.48 11.72 17.38
N ALA A 186 44.96 12.95 17.42
CA ALA A 186 45.77 14.15 17.62
C ALA A 186 46.51 14.10 18.96
N CYS A 187 45.84 13.68 20.04
CA CYS A 187 46.48 13.49 21.35
C CYS A 187 47.57 12.42 21.32
N VAL A 188 47.32 11.26 20.69
CA VAL A 188 48.30 10.18 20.56
C VAL A 188 49.52 10.67 19.78
N LEU A 189 49.33 11.34 18.64
CA LEU A 189 50.42 11.89 17.84
C LEU A 189 51.20 12.96 18.58
N TYR A 190 50.54 13.85 19.32
CA TYR A 190 51.20 14.86 20.15
C TYR A 190 52.12 14.22 21.20
N ILE A 191 51.63 13.18 21.90
CA ILE A 191 52.42 12.45 22.90
C ILE A 191 53.60 11.72 22.23
N MET A 192 53.38 11.06 21.09
CA MET A 192 54.44 10.38 20.34
C MET A 192 55.52 11.37 19.87
N GLN A 193 55.12 12.52 19.33
CA GLN A 193 56.04 13.56 18.87
C GLN A 193 56.88 14.10 20.04
N LYS A 194 56.23 14.43 21.17
CA LYS A 194 56.92 14.91 22.38
C LYS A 194 57.86 13.88 23.02
N ARG A 195 57.69 12.58 22.70
CA ARG A 195 58.50 11.49 23.27
C ARG A 195 59.63 11.04 22.36
N LEU A 196 59.46 11.17 21.03
CA LEU A 196 60.44 10.77 20.03
C LEU A 196 61.38 11.92 19.61
N PHE A 197 60.95 13.17 19.77
CA PHE A 197 61.73 14.38 19.56
C PHE A 197 61.86 15.16 20.87
#